data_AF-F4R9J2-F1
#
_entry.id   AF-F4R9J2-F1
#
_cell.length_a   1.000
_cell.length_b   1.000
_cell.length_c   1.000
_cell.angle_alpha   90.00
_cell.angle_beta   90.00
_cell.angle_gamma   90.00
#
_symmetry.space_group_name_H-M   'P 1'
#
loop_
_entity.id
_entity.type
_entity.pdbx_description
1 polymer ?
#
loop_
_entity_poly.entity_id
_entity_poly.type
_entity_poly.pdbx_seq_one_letter_code
_entity_poly.pdbx_strand_id
1 'polypeptide(L)'
;MSTIEYSPPVLERTALSMRWSGIVTLHNENYVQGAHNDEHRCFAAESKNPNAGIDRSHFTVTVDDTLPLEDGAVVELSGYVTALNNGEEAVVHVYGALRQLSTIAVELSNFQVDVLNVTSRGIITEPRISKGNWSSLVVQHTVWITAWRAWRDYTAIYVDVGDVVIPKAVDLLAGVMVDLEGTLLEFSETGNMWAIHGHKCFRSDVIVRRDAVKGVPLVITSNDEATSLKSNCAYNVEGQVVARNGTSIIFTEANSTSIVDEAEIPVNSLLDTVLAQGLGRIVEWFVQDPDQGGYGQEVIKVLHRWLDSEHSRLIDFYAYYRLNPRITATLTGDALSVGNVICLRGNVVGHDSLSNAWGIEVRPLKTPSTCSGLIVSQLQTTEVQMAQRIAVCRRSRCKERNNPIAM
;
A
#
# COMPACT_ATOMS: atom_id res chain seq x y z
N MET A 1 -33.89 24.24 -4.43
CA MET A 1 -32.79 24.59 -3.51
C MET A 1 -31.74 23.52 -3.68
N SER A 2 -30.61 23.85 -4.32
CA SER A 2 -29.51 22.92 -4.57
C SER A 2 -28.73 22.71 -3.27
N THR A 3 -28.72 21.48 -2.77
CA THR A 3 -27.83 21.02 -1.70
C THR A 3 -26.40 21.18 -2.17
N ILE A 4 -25.68 22.14 -1.58
CA ILE A 4 -24.24 22.27 -1.77
C ILE A 4 -23.62 21.07 -1.05
N GLU A 5 -23.12 20.10 -1.81
CA GLU A 5 -22.25 19.05 -1.28
C GLU A 5 -21.02 19.74 -0.67
N TYR A 6 -20.97 19.74 0.66
CA TYR A 6 -19.84 20.27 1.40
C TYR A 6 -18.69 19.28 1.23
N SER A 7 -17.91 19.42 0.16
CA SER A 7 -16.59 18.80 0.11
C SER A 7 -15.79 19.39 1.26
N PRO A 8 -15.38 18.60 2.28
CA PRO A 8 -14.57 19.14 3.35
C PRO A 8 -13.32 19.76 2.74
N PRO A 9 -12.86 20.92 3.24
CA PRO A 9 -11.64 21.53 2.74
C PRO A 9 -10.52 20.50 2.76
N VAL A 10 -9.83 20.35 1.62
CA VAL A 10 -8.59 19.58 1.48
C VAL A 10 -7.54 20.27 2.34
N LEU A 11 -7.60 20.04 3.64
CA LEU A 11 -6.57 20.44 4.58
C LEU A 11 -5.50 19.37 4.49
N GLU A 12 -4.42 19.70 3.78
CA GLU A 12 -3.07 19.17 3.98
C GLU A 12 -2.55 19.49 5.40
N ARG A 13 -3.34 19.21 6.44
CA ARG A 13 -2.85 19.01 7.79
C ARG A 13 -2.72 17.53 7.98
N THR A 14 -1.49 17.02 7.78
CA THR A 14 -0.83 15.99 8.59
C THR A 14 -1.71 15.37 9.68
N ALA A 15 -2.73 14.59 9.29
CA ALA A 15 -3.67 14.02 10.24
C ALA A 15 -2.91 12.99 11.06
N LEU A 16 -3.00 13.08 12.38
CA LEU A 16 -2.49 12.04 13.26
C LEU A 16 -3.41 10.82 13.13
N SER A 17 -3.33 10.12 12.01
CA SER A 17 -4.29 9.10 11.62
C SER A 17 -3.85 7.72 12.11
N MET A 18 -4.82 6.84 12.32
CA MET A 18 -4.60 5.41 12.40
C MET A 18 -5.58 4.70 11.50
N ARG A 19 -5.07 3.66 10.85
CA ARG A 19 -5.84 2.80 10.00
C ARG A 19 -5.57 1.36 10.38
N TRP A 20 -6.64 0.57 10.49
CA TRP A 20 -6.55 -0.87 10.62
C TRP A 20 -6.87 -1.54 9.29
N SER A 21 -6.11 -2.57 8.97
CA SER A 21 -6.34 -3.43 7.80
C SER A 21 -6.16 -4.90 8.18
N GLY A 22 -6.92 -5.78 7.55
CA GLY A 22 -6.82 -7.23 7.80
C GLY A 22 -8.05 -7.97 7.31
N ILE A 23 -8.17 -9.24 7.70
CA ILE A 23 -9.34 -10.06 7.40
C ILE A 23 -10.07 -10.32 8.71
N VAL A 24 -11.36 -10.01 8.76
CA VAL A 24 -12.13 -10.08 10.02
C VAL A 24 -13.44 -10.82 9.82
N THR A 25 -13.89 -11.47 10.89
CA THR A 25 -15.22 -12.05 10.98
C THR A 25 -16.18 -11.02 11.57
N LEU A 26 -17.27 -10.72 10.86
CA LEU A 26 -18.30 -9.78 11.29
C LEU A 26 -19.47 -10.52 11.93
N HIS A 27 -19.98 -9.96 13.03
CA HIS A 27 -21.07 -10.53 13.82
C HIS A 27 -22.10 -9.47 14.19
N ASN A 28 -23.29 -9.93 14.59
CA ASN A 28 -24.30 -9.12 15.27
C ASN A 28 -24.61 -7.78 14.58
N GLU A 29 -25.03 -7.84 13.31
CA GLU A 29 -25.41 -6.64 12.55
C GLU A 29 -26.46 -5.81 13.32
N ASN A 30 -26.17 -4.53 13.50
CA ASN A 30 -27.08 -3.58 14.11
C ASN A 30 -27.04 -2.23 13.39
N TYR A 31 -28.06 -1.41 13.63
CA TYR A 31 -28.15 -0.06 13.09
C TYR A 31 -28.06 0.94 14.23
N VAL A 32 -27.10 1.85 14.13
CA VAL A 32 -26.85 2.90 15.12
C VAL A 32 -27.21 4.24 14.50
N GLN A 33 -28.02 5.01 15.21
CA GLN A 33 -28.42 6.33 14.75
C GLN A 33 -27.29 7.35 14.96
N GLY A 34 -26.83 7.96 13.88
CA GLY A 34 -25.81 9.01 13.87
C GLY A 34 -26.34 10.38 14.32
N ALA A 35 -25.44 11.35 14.42
CA ALA A 35 -25.74 12.71 14.90
C ALA A 35 -26.77 13.48 14.04
N HIS A 36 -26.96 13.06 12.79
CA HIS A 36 -27.90 13.65 11.85
C HIS A 36 -29.16 12.82 11.63
N ASN A 37 -29.46 11.87 12.54
CA ASN A 37 -30.59 10.96 12.41
C ASN A 37 -30.46 9.99 11.22
N ASP A 38 -29.25 9.90 10.65
CA ASP A 38 -28.86 8.90 9.65
C ASP A 38 -28.61 7.56 10.36
N GLU A 39 -28.96 6.44 9.72
CA GLU A 39 -28.69 5.11 10.26
C GLU A 39 -27.35 4.59 9.72
N HIS A 40 -26.45 4.23 10.61
CA HIS A 40 -25.17 3.60 10.29
C HIS A 40 -25.26 2.11 10.56
N ARG A 41 -24.81 1.32 9.58
CA ARG A 41 -24.76 -0.12 9.69
C ARG A 41 -23.47 -0.53 10.39
N CYS A 42 -23.61 -1.25 11.49
CA CYS A 42 -22.53 -1.60 12.39
C CYS A 42 -22.48 -3.11 12.62
N PHE A 43 -21.28 -3.62 12.85
CA PHE A 43 -21.01 -5.02 13.15
C PHE A 43 -20.06 -5.13 14.32
N ALA A 44 -20.24 -6.14 15.17
CA ALA A 44 -19.23 -6.54 16.12
C ALA A 44 -18.13 -7.33 15.40
N ALA A 45 -16.88 -7.11 15.78
CA ALA A 45 -15.73 -7.87 15.33
C ALA A 45 -14.77 -8.10 16.50
N GLU A 46 -13.87 -9.06 16.33
CA GLU A 46 -12.88 -9.41 17.33
C GLU A 46 -11.50 -9.39 16.70
N SER A 47 -10.48 -8.99 17.46
CA SER A 47 -9.09 -9.18 17.10
C SER A 47 -8.50 -10.35 17.90
N LYS A 48 -7.77 -11.23 17.21
CA LYS A 48 -7.12 -12.41 17.78
C LYS A 48 -5.65 -12.40 17.42
N ASN A 49 -4.80 -11.86 18.28
CA ASN A 49 -3.37 -11.91 18.10
C ASN A 49 -2.75 -13.03 18.98
N PRO A 50 -1.95 -13.96 18.42
CA PRO A 50 -1.34 -15.03 19.21
C PRO A 50 -0.35 -14.53 20.28
N ASN A 51 0.13 -13.29 20.16
CA ASN A 51 1.03 -12.67 21.13
C ASN A 51 0.28 -11.82 22.18
N ALA A 52 -1.05 -11.72 22.11
CA ALA A 52 -1.85 -11.01 23.11
C ALA A 52 -1.92 -11.80 24.42
N GLY A 53 -2.06 -11.09 25.54
CA GLY A 53 -2.36 -11.68 26.85
C GLY A 53 -3.85 -12.04 26.99
N ILE A 54 -4.71 -11.38 26.21
CA ILE A 54 -6.14 -11.62 26.12
C ILE A 54 -6.46 -12.28 24.76
N ASP A 55 -7.20 -13.38 24.79
CA ASP A 55 -7.48 -14.17 23.58
C ASP A 55 -8.19 -13.37 22.47
N ARG A 56 -9.09 -12.45 22.85
CA ARG A 56 -9.96 -11.69 21.96
C ARG A 56 -10.19 -10.28 22.49
N SER A 57 -10.08 -9.28 21.62
CA SER A 57 -10.48 -7.90 21.93
C SER A 57 -11.58 -7.46 20.97
N HIS A 58 -12.65 -6.89 21.51
CA HIS A 58 -13.83 -6.50 20.73
C HIS A 58 -13.68 -5.09 20.14
N PHE A 59 -14.22 -4.90 18.95
CA PHE A 59 -14.40 -3.59 18.33
C PHE A 59 -15.59 -3.62 17.38
N THR A 60 -16.12 -2.44 17.08
CA THR A 60 -17.22 -2.25 16.14
C THR A 60 -16.68 -1.85 14.77
N VAL A 61 -17.28 -2.38 13.71
CA VAL A 61 -17.02 -1.98 12.32
C VAL A 61 -18.25 -1.25 11.80
N THR A 62 -18.09 0.00 11.40
CA THR A 62 -19.12 0.79 10.73
C THR A 62 -18.85 0.81 9.24
N VAL A 63 -19.87 0.50 8.43
CA VAL A 63 -19.77 0.40 6.98
C VAL A 63 -20.79 1.29 6.31
N ASP A 64 -20.41 1.91 5.20
CA ASP A 64 -21.32 2.69 4.34
C ASP A 64 -21.91 1.83 3.19
N ASP A 65 -21.67 0.51 3.20
CA ASP A 65 -22.10 -0.41 2.16
C ASP A 65 -23.49 -1.01 2.43
N THR A 66 -24.24 -1.19 1.34
CA THR A 66 -25.56 -1.82 1.30
C THR A 66 -25.50 -3.33 1.03
N LEU A 67 -24.30 -3.88 0.79
CA LEU A 67 -24.10 -5.31 0.54
C LEU A 67 -24.62 -6.15 1.71
N PRO A 68 -25.64 -7.01 1.55
CA PRO A 68 -26.10 -7.86 2.64
C PRO A 68 -24.98 -8.81 3.07
N LEU A 69 -24.74 -8.90 4.38
CA LEU A 69 -23.71 -9.75 4.97
C LEU A 69 -24.40 -10.67 5.97
N GLU A 70 -24.04 -11.94 5.94
CA GLU A 70 -24.55 -12.92 6.92
C GLU A 70 -23.74 -12.82 8.22
N ASP A 71 -24.34 -13.24 9.33
CA ASP A 71 -23.62 -13.36 10.59
C ASP A 71 -22.47 -14.38 10.44
N GLY A 72 -21.26 -13.99 10.86
CA GLY A 72 -20.04 -14.76 10.61
C GLY A 72 -19.41 -14.52 9.23
N ALA A 73 -19.84 -13.49 8.48
CA ALA A 73 -19.20 -13.15 7.21
C ALA A 73 -17.74 -12.75 7.42
N VAL A 74 -16.85 -13.36 6.63
CA VAL A 74 -15.43 -13.01 6.61
C VAL A 74 -15.18 -11.97 5.53
N VAL A 75 -14.62 -10.83 5.91
CA VAL A 75 -14.40 -9.69 5.00
C VAL A 75 -12.97 -9.17 5.08
N GLU A 76 -12.51 -8.59 3.98
CA GLU A 76 -11.32 -7.73 3.98
C GLU A 76 -11.70 -6.37 4.58
N LEU A 77 -11.12 -6.04 5.72
CA LEU A 77 -11.28 -4.79 6.45
C LEU A 77 -10.18 -3.81 6.09
N SER A 78 -10.53 -2.56 5.82
CA SER A 78 -9.57 -1.48 5.75
C SER A 78 -10.24 -0.14 6.08
N GLY A 79 -9.95 0.42 7.24
CA GLY A 79 -10.70 1.58 7.75
C GLY A 79 -9.96 2.42 8.78
N TYR A 80 -10.46 3.63 9.00
CA TYR A 80 -9.93 4.55 10.01
C TYR A 80 -10.50 4.23 11.37
N VAL A 81 -9.68 4.37 12.42
CA VAL A 81 -10.04 3.90 13.76
C VAL A 81 -10.35 5.07 14.68
N THR A 82 -11.35 4.86 15.53
CA THR A 82 -11.72 5.79 16.58
C THR A 82 -11.90 5.00 17.85
N ALA A 83 -10.99 5.16 18.80
CA ALA A 83 -11.00 4.41 20.06
C ALA A 83 -10.90 5.41 21.20
N LEU A 84 -12.02 5.91 21.71
CA LEU A 84 -11.99 6.91 22.76
C LEU A 84 -11.41 6.31 24.05
N ASN A 85 -10.48 7.02 24.71
CA ASN A 85 -9.85 6.56 25.95
C ASN A 85 -10.79 6.61 27.19
N ASN A 86 -12.10 6.57 26.98
CA ASN A 86 -13.12 6.64 28.02
C ASN A 86 -13.80 5.28 28.27
N GLY A 87 -13.30 4.20 27.65
CA GLY A 87 -13.86 2.86 27.76
C GLY A 87 -15.01 2.59 26.78
N GLU A 88 -15.35 3.57 25.92
CA GLU A 88 -16.22 3.29 24.77
C GLU A 88 -15.49 2.36 23.79
N GLU A 89 -16.28 1.50 23.16
CA GLU A 89 -15.77 0.53 22.20
C GLU A 89 -15.08 1.22 21.01
N ALA A 90 -13.98 0.65 20.54
CA ALA A 90 -13.33 1.15 19.35
C ALA A 90 -14.19 0.91 18.11
N VAL A 91 -14.23 1.89 17.22
CA VAL A 91 -14.99 1.83 15.97
C VAL A 91 -14.05 1.99 14.79
N VAL A 92 -14.11 1.05 13.84
CA VAL A 92 -13.42 1.11 12.55
C VAL A 92 -14.40 1.56 11.48
N HIS A 93 -14.13 2.71 10.89
CA HIS A 93 -14.95 3.32 9.83
C HIS A 93 -14.41 2.86 8.47
N VAL A 94 -15.19 2.02 7.79
CA VAL A 94 -14.87 1.48 6.47
C VAL A 94 -15.63 2.24 5.40
N TYR A 95 -14.88 2.89 4.51
CA TYR A 95 -15.44 3.64 3.40
C TYR A 95 -15.37 2.82 2.11
N GLY A 96 -16.52 2.66 1.45
CA GLY A 96 -16.64 1.88 0.21
C GLY A 96 -17.18 0.48 0.44
N ALA A 97 -17.23 -0.30 -0.65
CA ALA A 97 -17.81 -1.64 -0.63
C ALA A 97 -16.90 -2.63 0.11
N LEU A 98 -17.47 -3.45 0.99
CA LEU A 98 -16.74 -4.52 1.65
C LEU A 98 -16.49 -5.67 0.68
N ARG A 99 -15.27 -6.22 0.71
CA ARG A 99 -14.96 -7.44 -0.03
C ARG A 99 -15.19 -8.65 0.87
N GLN A 100 -16.33 -9.31 0.69
CA GLN A 100 -16.59 -10.60 1.34
C GLN A 100 -15.72 -11.70 0.71
N LEU A 101 -15.09 -12.51 1.57
CA LEU A 101 -14.28 -13.66 1.18
C LEU A 101 -15.08 -14.95 1.40
N SER A 102 -15.02 -15.87 0.44
CA SER A 102 -15.57 -17.21 0.65
C SER A 102 -14.71 -17.99 1.64
N THR A 103 -15.31 -18.84 2.47
CA THR A 103 -14.59 -19.71 3.42
C THR A 103 -13.46 -20.50 2.76
N ILE A 104 -13.70 -21.03 1.56
CA ILE A 104 -12.69 -21.77 0.77
C ILE A 104 -11.49 -20.89 0.41
N ALA A 105 -11.75 -19.63 0.05
CA ALA A 105 -10.66 -18.69 -0.29
C ALA A 105 -9.78 -18.39 0.93
N VAL A 106 -10.38 -18.29 2.12
CA VAL A 106 -9.69 -18.05 3.39
C VAL A 106 -8.85 -19.27 3.79
N GLU A 107 -9.41 -20.48 3.66
CA GLU A 107 -8.69 -21.73 3.96
C GLU A 107 -7.48 -21.96 3.05
N LEU A 108 -7.57 -21.53 1.78
CA LEU A 108 -6.51 -21.74 0.79
C LEU A 108 -5.41 -20.67 0.80
N SER A 109 -5.65 -19.51 1.40
CA SER A 109 -4.79 -18.33 1.25
C SER A 109 -3.78 -18.15 2.39
N ASN A 110 -3.73 -19.06 3.37
CA ASN A 110 -2.95 -18.91 4.61
C ASN A 110 -3.21 -17.57 5.34
N PHE A 111 -4.36 -16.93 5.10
CA PHE A 111 -4.69 -15.67 5.76
C PHE A 111 -4.93 -15.90 7.24
N GLN A 112 -4.38 -15.01 8.07
CA GLN A 112 -4.70 -14.94 9.48
C GLN A 112 -5.98 -14.12 9.64
N VAL A 113 -7.08 -14.80 9.96
CA VAL A 113 -8.37 -14.16 10.26
C VAL A 113 -8.30 -13.55 11.66
N ASP A 114 -8.90 -12.37 11.80
CA ASP A 114 -8.98 -11.55 13.00
C ASP A 114 -7.62 -10.99 13.47
N VAL A 115 -6.60 -11.05 12.62
CA VAL A 115 -5.31 -10.36 12.85
C VAL A 115 -5.30 -9.06 12.06
N LEU A 116 -5.15 -7.95 12.78
CA LEU A 116 -5.21 -6.62 12.21
C LEU A 116 -3.84 -5.96 12.18
N ASN A 117 -3.45 -5.49 10.99
CA ASN A 117 -2.32 -4.60 10.81
C ASN A 117 -2.74 -3.16 11.09
N VAL A 118 -1.81 -2.40 11.64
CA VAL A 118 -1.98 -0.99 11.99
C VAL A 118 -0.98 -0.18 11.22
N THR A 119 -1.45 0.85 10.52
CA THR A 119 -0.60 1.92 9.97
C THR A 119 -1.05 3.24 10.56
N SER A 120 -0.09 4.04 10.98
CA SER A 120 -0.41 5.21 11.80
C SER A 120 0.62 6.33 11.74
N ARG A 121 0.13 7.53 12.00
CA ARG A 121 0.91 8.73 12.24
C ARG A 121 0.41 9.34 13.55
N GLY A 122 1.30 9.67 14.46
CA GLY A 122 0.92 10.16 15.79
C GLY A 122 1.99 11.04 16.42
N ILE A 123 1.66 11.65 17.55
CA ILE A 123 2.61 12.41 18.38
C ILE A 123 2.92 11.59 19.62
N ILE A 124 4.21 11.37 19.90
CA ILE A 124 4.62 10.70 21.14
C ILE A 124 4.22 11.60 22.31
N THR A 125 3.39 11.09 23.22
CA THR A 125 3.05 11.79 24.46
C THR A 125 3.94 11.34 25.61
N GLU A 126 4.20 10.04 25.69
CA GLU A 126 5.08 9.46 26.70
C GLU A 126 6.17 8.62 26.03
N PRO A 127 7.41 9.14 25.97
CA PRO A 127 8.51 8.40 25.41
C PRO A 127 8.92 7.28 26.37
N ARG A 128 9.09 6.08 25.81
CA ARG A 128 9.87 4.97 26.36
C ARG A 128 9.55 4.63 27.83
N ILE A 129 8.53 3.80 28.03
CA ILE A 129 8.37 3.06 29.27
C ILE A 129 9.05 1.70 29.09
N SER A 130 10.22 1.51 29.70
CA SER A 130 10.90 0.22 29.73
C SER A 130 10.62 -0.51 31.03
N LYS A 131 10.03 -1.71 30.96
CA LYS A 131 9.83 -2.60 32.11
C LYS A 131 10.28 -4.02 31.74
N GLY A 132 11.44 -4.43 32.23
CA GLY A 132 12.06 -5.69 31.82
C GLY A 132 12.49 -5.64 30.35
N ASN A 133 12.08 -6.64 29.56
CA ASN A 133 12.41 -6.74 28.13
C ASN A 133 11.45 -5.98 27.21
N TRP A 134 10.49 -5.25 27.79
CA TRP A 134 9.44 -4.57 27.04
C TRP A 134 9.80 -3.09 26.98
N SER A 135 9.72 -2.53 25.78
CA SER A 135 9.74 -1.08 25.57
C SER A 135 8.42 -0.65 24.96
N SER A 136 7.93 0.52 25.36
CA SER A 136 6.68 1.03 24.83
C SER A 136 6.68 2.53 24.61
N LEU A 137 5.82 2.98 23.69
CA LEU A 137 5.57 4.37 23.37
C LEU A 137 4.07 4.64 23.49
N VAL A 138 3.70 5.68 24.21
CA VAL A 138 2.32 6.18 24.18
C VAL A 138 2.24 7.26 23.11
N VAL A 139 1.33 7.06 22.17
CA VAL A 139 1.22 7.90 20.97
C VAL A 139 -0.21 8.42 20.87
N GLN A 140 -0.34 9.73 20.75
CA GLN A 140 -1.61 10.39 20.51
C GLN A 140 -1.91 10.45 19.01
N HIS A 141 -3.15 10.12 18.70
CA HIS A 141 -3.76 10.21 17.38
C HIS A 141 -4.95 11.16 17.42
N THR A 142 -5.28 11.71 16.26
CA THR A 142 -6.36 12.67 16.01
C THR A 142 -7.01 12.30 14.67
N VAL A 143 -8.17 11.67 14.74
CA VAL A 143 -8.88 11.13 13.56
C VAL A 143 -10.14 11.94 13.28
N TRP A 144 -10.36 12.29 12.02
CA TRP A 144 -11.60 12.91 11.58
C TRP A 144 -12.65 11.83 11.33
N ILE A 145 -13.79 11.98 11.98
CA ILE A 145 -14.90 11.02 11.88
C ILE A 145 -15.98 11.65 11.01
N THR A 146 -16.17 11.12 9.81
CA THR A 146 -17.16 11.65 8.86
C THR A 146 -18.58 11.60 9.44
N ALA A 147 -18.95 10.50 10.08
CA ALA A 147 -20.26 10.30 10.71
C ALA A 147 -20.58 11.37 11.78
N TRP A 148 -19.56 11.91 12.45
CA TRP A 148 -19.74 12.92 13.52
C TRP A 148 -19.28 14.33 13.11
N ARG A 149 -18.66 14.46 11.93
CA ARG A 149 -18.00 15.69 11.43
C ARG A 149 -17.15 16.37 12.50
N ALA A 150 -16.38 15.55 13.23
CA ALA A 150 -15.56 15.99 14.35
C ALA A 150 -14.22 15.28 14.36
N TRP A 151 -13.19 15.99 14.84
CA TRP A 151 -11.91 15.40 15.21
C TRP A 151 -12.03 14.75 16.59
N ARG A 152 -11.49 13.54 16.73
CA ARG A 152 -11.37 12.86 18.02
C ARG A 152 -9.93 12.52 18.30
N ASP A 153 -9.50 12.84 19.51
CA ASP A 153 -8.21 12.47 20.04
C ASP A 153 -8.31 11.16 20.80
N TYR A 154 -7.30 10.31 20.63
CA TYR A 154 -7.12 9.13 21.46
C TYR A 154 -5.65 8.73 21.53
N THR A 155 -5.33 7.76 22.39
CA THR A 155 -3.95 7.28 22.54
C THR A 155 -3.89 5.77 22.34
N ALA A 156 -2.84 5.32 21.67
CA ALA A 156 -2.49 3.91 21.64
C ALA A 156 -1.10 3.71 22.24
N ILE A 157 -0.86 2.50 22.75
CA ILE A 157 0.45 2.10 23.24
C ILE A 157 1.09 1.17 22.22
N TYR A 158 2.24 1.59 21.69
CA TYR A 158 3.07 0.76 20.83
C TYR A 158 4.05 0.03 21.71
N VAL A 159 4.08 -1.28 21.58
CA VAL A 159 4.85 -2.18 22.41
C VAL A 159 5.82 -2.93 21.52
N ASP A 160 7.04 -3.08 22.02
CA ASP A 160 8.10 -3.86 21.42
C ASP A 160 8.40 -5.04 22.36
N VAL A 161 8.07 -6.24 21.88
CA VAL A 161 8.18 -7.49 22.64
C VAL A 161 9.42 -8.26 22.21
N GLY A 162 10.59 -7.74 22.55
CA GLY A 162 11.87 -8.43 22.33
C GLY A 162 12.57 -8.16 21.00
N ASP A 163 11.97 -7.34 20.13
CA ASP A 163 12.45 -7.10 18.76
C ASP A 163 13.34 -5.85 18.64
N VAL A 164 13.44 -5.08 19.73
CA VAL A 164 14.36 -3.94 19.87
C VAL A 164 14.09 -2.83 18.83
N VAL A 165 12.86 -2.75 18.31
CA VAL A 165 12.36 -1.72 17.41
C VAL A 165 12.34 -0.35 18.09
N ILE A 166 11.67 -0.25 19.25
CA ILE A 166 11.52 1.01 19.99
C ILE A 166 12.85 1.46 20.61
N PRO A 167 13.67 0.60 21.25
CA PRO A 167 14.96 0.99 21.84
C PRO A 167 16.01 1.50 20.83
N LYS A 168 15.90 1.16 19.54
CA LYS A 168 16.89 1.53 18.51
C LYS A 168 16.54 2.83 17.77
N ALA A 169 15.31 3.32 17.88
CA ALA A 169 14.95 4.61 17.30
C ALA A 169 15.61 5.74 18.11
N VAL A 170 16.52 6.46 17.46
CA VAL A 170 17.14 7.67 18.00
C VAL A 170 16.05 8.77 18.03
N ASP A 171 16.02 9.59 19.08
CA ASP A 171 15.13 10.76 19.22
C ASP A 171 13.63 10.51 19.45
N LEU A 172 13.27 9.42 20.13
CA LEU A 172 11.90 9.22 20.65
C LEU A 172 11.64 10.13 21.86
N LEU A 173 11.35 11.41 21.62
CA LEU A 173 10.99 12.40 22.65
C LEU A 173 9.49 12.73 22.60
N ALA A 174 8.93 13.16 23.75
CA ALA A 174 7.58 13.70 23.79
C ALA A 174 7.44 14.89 22.82
N GLY A 175 6.32 14.95 22.10
CA GLY A 175 6.02 15.97 21.09
C GLY A 175 6.54 15.64 19.68
N VAL A 176 7.34 14.59 19.52
CA VAL A 176 7.82 14.16 18.19
C VAL A 176 6.70 13.46 17.42
N MET A 177 6.51 13.86 16.16
CA MET A 177 5.63 13.16 15.24
C MET A 177 6.33 11.92 14.70
N VAL A 178 5.65 10.79 14.73
CA VAL A 178 6.16 9.50 14.26
C VAL A 178 5.17 8.84 13.32
N ASP A 179 5.73 8.14 12.33
CA ASP A 179 5.02 7.18 11.49
C ASP A 179 5.33 5.78 12.04
N LEU A 180 4.29 5.02 12.35
CA LEU A 180 4.40 3.71 12.99
C LEU A 180 3.53 2.69 12.26
N GLU A 181 4.07 1.49 12.10
CA GLU A 181 3.35 0.31 11.63
C GLU A 181 3.42 -0.78 12.69
N GLY A 182 2.43 -1.66 12.71
CA GLY A 182 2.34 -2.69 13.72
C GLY A 182 1.24 -3.71 13.47
N THR A 183 1.07 -4.63 14.40
CA THR A 183 -0.08 -5.54 14.46
C THR A 183 -0.82 -5.31 15.78
N LEU A 184 -2.14 -5.19 15.73
CA LEU A 184 -2.99 -5.00 16.89
C LEU A 184 -2.83 -6.20 17.84
N LEU A 185 -2.54 -5.94 19.11
CA LEU A 185 -2.42 -6.98 20.13
C LEU A 185 -3.75 -7.15 20.87
N GLU A 186 -4.10 -6.18 21.70
CA GLU A 186 -5.25 -6.25 22.60
C GLU A 186 -5.69 -4.86 23.08
N PHE A 187 -6.91 -4.79 23.61
CA PHE A 187 -7.41 -3.61 24.32
C PHE A 187 -7.17 -3.75 25.82
N SER A 188 -6.57 -2.73 26.43
CA SER A 188 -6.40 -2.66 27.89
C SER A 188 -7.56 -1.88 28.51
N GLU A 189 -8.45 -2.56 29.23
CA GLU A 189 -9.54 -1.91 29.98
C GLU A 189 -9.02 -0.96 31.08
N THR A 190 -7.86 -1.25 31.67
CA THR A 190 -7.30 -0.41 32.74
C THR A 190 -6.73 0.91 32.19
N GLY A 191 -6.14 0.88 31.01
CA GLY A 191 -5.59 2.07 30.35
C GLY A 191 -6.54 2.73 29.35
N ASN A 192 -7.69 2.09 29.06
CA ASN A 192 -8.58 2.43 27.94
C ASN A 192 -7.81 2.69 26.64
N MET A 193 -6.87 1.81 26.30
CA MET A 193 -5.99 1.99 25.15
C MET A 193 -5.68 0.68 24.45
N TRP A 194 -5.47 0.76 23.15
CA TRP A 194 -5.04 -0.37 22.34
C TRP A 194 -3.54 -0.54 22.39
N ALA A 195 -3.11 -1.78 22.64
CA ALA A 195 -1.74 -2.22 22.50
C ALA A 195 -1.49 -2.67 21.06
N ILE A 196 -0.39 -2.17 20.48
CA ILE A 196 0.02 -2.47 19.11
C ILE A 196 1.45 -2.99 19.16
N HIS A 197 1.71 -4.14 18.57
CA HIS A 197 3.07 -4.64 18.40
C HIS A 197 3.75 -3.86 17.27
N GLY A 198 4.76 -3.05 17.60
CA GLY A 198 5.42 -2.17 16.63
C GLY A 198 6.38 -2.93 15.70
N HIS A 199 6.26 -2.70 14.40
CA HIS A 199 7.16 -3.25 13.37
C HIS A 199 8.29 -2.28 13.01
N LYS A 200 9.39 -2.83 12.51
CA LYS A 200 10.56 -2.03 12.11
C LYS A 200 10.45 -1.56 10.67
N CYS A 201 10.08 -0.29 10.47
CA CYS A 201 10.11 0.35 9.16
C CYS A 201 11.44 1.08 8.95
N PHE A 202 11.99 1.05 7.74
CA PHE A 202 13.21 1.79 7.40
C PHE A 202 12.93 2.84 6.33
N ARG A 203 13.40 4.06 6.59
CA ARG A 203 13.41 5.13 5.59
C ARG A 203 14.82 5.30 5.07
N SER A 204 14.96 5.32 3.74
CA SER A 204 16.22 5.59 3.07
C SER A 204 15.98 6.57 1.93
N ASP A 205 17.00 7.29 1.50
CA ASP A 205 16.90 8.17 0.33
C ASP A 205 17.62 7.53 -0.85
N VAL A 206 16.99 7.55 -2.03
CA VAL A 206 17.68 7.25 -3.28
C VAL A 206 18.23 8.52 -3.88
N ILE A 207 19.54 8.56 -4.09
CA ILE A 207 20.20 9.71 -4.70
C ILE A 207 20.26 9.50 -6.22
N VAL A 208 19.45 10.26 -6.96
CA VAL A 208 19.43 10.17 -8.42
C VAL A 208 20.24 11.30 -9.04
N ARG A 209 21.22 10.99 -9.91
CA ARG A 209 22.01 12.02 -10.61
C ARG A 209 21.28 12.58 -11.83
N ARG A 210 20.99 13.88 -11.79
CA ARG A 210 21.30 14.87 -12.84
C ARG A 210 21.29 16.25 -12.17
N ASP A 211 22.49 16.78 -11.96
CA ASP A 211 22.80 18.18 -11.65
C ASP A 211 22.27 18.79 -10.33
N ALA A 212 21.48 18.06 -9.54
CA ALA A 212 21.22 18.34 -8.13
C ALA A 212 21.20 17.03 -7.32
N VAL A 213 21.94 16.98 -6.21
CA VAL A 213 21.87 15.89 -5.22
C VAL A 213 20.58 16.06 -4.42
N LYS A 214 19.44 15.77 -5.04
CA LYS A 214 18.16 15.68 -4.34
C LYS A 214 17.83 14.21 -4.14
N GLY A 215 17.92 13.76 -2.89
CA GLY A 215 17.43 12.44 -2.49
C GLY A 215 15.93 12.32 -2.71
N VAL A 216 15.49 11.18 -3.19
CA VAL A 216 14.07 10.80 -3.27
C VAL A 216 13.81 9.84 -2.10
N PRO A 217 12.94 10.20 -1.14
CA PRO A 217 12.69 9.35 0.01
C PRO A 217 11.97 8.07 -0.43
N LEU A 218 12.52 6.95 0.02
CA LEU A 218 11.95 5.62 -0.09
C LEU A 218 11.58 5.07 1.28
N VAL A 219 10.40 4.47 1.34
CA VAL A 219 10.01 3.63 2.47
C VAL A 219 10.33 2.19 2.08
N ILE A 220 11.20 1.55 2.85
CA ILE A 220 11.55 0.14 2.67
C ILE A 220 10.78 -0.63 3.73
N THR A 221 9.86 -1.48 3.28
CA THR A 221 9.05 -2.34 4.14
C THR A 221 9.47 -3.79 3.94
N SER A 222 9.66 -4.51 5.03
CA SER A 222 9.92 -5.94 5.01
C SER A 222 8.90 -6.65 5.89
N ASN A 223 8.42 -7.81 5.42
CA ASN A 223 7.52 -8.67 6.20
C ASN A 223 8.28 -9.60 7.16
N ASP A 224 9.62 -9.57 7.15
CA ASP A 224 10.46 -10.45 7.96
C ASP A 224 11.07 -9.72 9.16
N GLU A 225 10.69 -10.18 10.36
CA GLU A 225 11.21 -9.72 11.65
C GLU A 225 12.74 -9.84 11.75
N ALA A 226 13.37 -10.77 11.00
CA ALA A 226 14.81 -10.96 11.01
C ALA A 226 15.60 -9.94 10.16
N THR A 227 14.92 -9.21 9.26
CA THR A 227 15.61 -8.25 8.40
C THR A 227 15.89 -6.94 9.13
N SER A 228 17.17 -6.64 9.35
CA SER A 228 17.58 -5.39 9.97
C SER A 228 18.60 -4.63 9.11
N LEU A 229 18.24 -3.42 8.69
CA LEU A 229 19.21 -2.46 8.17
C LEU A 229 19.97 -1.83 9.34
N LYS A 230 21.27 -1.66 9.14
CA LYS A 230 22.24 -0.99 10.00
C LYS A 230 22.57 0.36 9.36
N SER A 231 22.73 1.37 10.19
CA SER A 231 23.25 2.66 9.74
C SER A 231 24.67 2.51 9.17
N ASN A 232 25.01 3.33 8.17
CA ASN A 232 26.34 3.38 7.54
C ASN A 232 26.78 2.09 6.82
N CYS A 233 25.83 1.24 6.43
CA CYS A 233 26.09 0.09 5.57
C CYS A 233 25.50 0.33 4.18
N ALA A 234 26.15 -0.22 3.16
CA ALA A 234 25.60 -0.28 1.81
C ALA A 234 24.75 -1.55 1.66
N TYR A 235 23.60 -1.42 1.01
CA TYR A 235 22.66 -2.52 0.80
C TYR A 235 22.35 -2.67 -0.68
N ASN A 236 22.26 -3.92 -1.13
CA ASN A 236 21.51 -4.23 -2.33
C ASN A 236 20.08 -4.55 -1.92
N VAL A 237 19.14 -3.73 -2.34
CA VAL A 237 17.72 -3.87 -2.03
C VAL A 237 16.98 -4.18 -3.31
N GLU A 238 16.38 -5.36 -3.40
CA GLU A 238 15.53 -5.76 -4.51
C GLU A 238 14.10 -5.97 -3.99
N GLY A 239 13.12 -5.41 -4.70
CA GLY A 239 11.74 -5.46 -4.27
C GLY A 239 10.79 -4.85 -5.29
N GLN A 240 9.50 -5.08 -5.09
CA GLN A 240 8.46 -4.44 -5.89
C GLN A 240 8.31 -2.98 -5.47
N VAL A 241 8.22 -2.07 -6.43
CA VAL A 241 8.13 -0.63 -6.16
C VAL A 241 6.76 -0.09 -6.53
N VAL A 242 6.20 0.72 -5.65
CA VAL A 242 4.94 1.45 -5.87
C VAL A 242 5.15 2.91 -5.53
N ALA A 243 4.70 3.81 -6.41
CA ALA A 243 4.67 5.25 -6.13
C ALA A 243 3.24 5.68 -5.79
N ARG A 244 3.01 6.18 -4.56
CA ARG A 244 1.70 6.60 -4.06
C ARG A 244 1.81 7.93 -3.33
N ASN A 245 1.00 8.91 -3.71
CA ASN A 245 0.89 10.22 -3.06
C ASN A 245 2.25 10.92 -2.83
N GLY A 246 3.17 10.83 -3.80
CA GLY A 246 4.50 11.45 -3.70
C GLY A 246 5.54 10.66 -2.88
N THR A 247 5.15 9.53 -2.28
CA THR A 247 6.07 8.61 -1.61
C THR A 247 6.23 7.35 -2.44
N SER A 248 7.47 6.86 -2.55
CA SER A 248 7.71 5.55 -3.17
C SER A 248 8.04 4.52 -2.11
N ILE A 249 7.40 3.37 -2.21
CA ILE A 249 7.49 2.26 -1.26
C ILE A 249 8.11 1.08 -2.00
N ILE A 250 9.12 0.47 -1.38
CA ILE A 250 9.72 -0.79 -1.83
C ILE A 250 9.29 -1.89 -0.88
N PHE A 251 8.60 -2.89 -1.43
CA PHE A 251 8.26 -4.13 -0.75
C PHE A 251 9.38 -5.14 -1.00
N THR A 252 10.22 -5.36 0.01
CA THR A 252 11.35 -6.29 -0.08
C THR A 252 10.93 -7.68 0.34
N GLU A 253 11.44 -8.70 -0.34
CA GLU A 253 11.33 -10.08 0.12
C GLU A 253 12.51 -10.39 1.06
N ALA A 254 12.29 -11.23 2.08
CA ALA A 254 13.28 -11.56 3.11
C ALA A 254 14.67 -11.95 2.55
N ASN A 255 14.70 -12.59 1.39
CA ASN A 255 15.92 -13.12 0.77
C ASN A 255 16.53 -12.20 -0.29
N SER A 256 15.88 -11.08 -0.63
CA SER A 256 16.30 -10.21 -1.74
C SER A 256 17.20 -9.05 -1.29
N THR A 257 17.33 -8.85 0.02
CA THR A 257 18.18 -7.78 0.59
C THR A 257 19.50 -8.35 1.09
N SER A 258 20.63 -7.87 0.55
CA SER A 258 21.96 -8.30 0.98
C SER A 258 22.84 -7.11 1.37
N ILE A 259 23.66 -7.31 2.40
CA ILE A 259 24.63 -6.31 2.86
C ILE A 259 25.84 -6.34 1.94
N VAL A 260 26.31 -5.17 1.51
CA VAL A 260 27.53 -4.98 0.73
C VAL A 260 28.64 -4.49 1.67
N ASP A 261 28.87 -5.21 2.78
CA ASP A 261 29.69 -4.72 3.92
C ASP A 261 31.22 -4.87 3.70
N GLU A 262 31.68 -5.53 2.64
CA GLU A 262 33.12 -5.78 2.41
C GLU A 262 33.75 -5.00 1.26
N ALA A 263 32.97 -4.19 0.54
CA ALA A 263 33.55 -3.32 -0.47
C ALA A 263 33.85 -1.96 0.18
N GLU A 264 35.11 -1.54 0.20
CA GLU A 264 35.41 -0.11 0.18
C GLU A 264 34.76 0.41 -1.10
N ILE A 265 33.49 0.83 -1.04
CA ILE A 265 32.80 1.41 -2.19
C ILE A 265 33.17 2.89 -2.16
N PRO A 266 34.12 3.37 -2.99
CA PRO A 266 34.34 4.80 -3.11
C PRO A 266 32.99 5.50 -3.32
N VAL A 267 32.80 6.66 -2.70
CA VAL A 267 31.58 7.47 -2.83
C VAL A 267 31.22 7.75 -4.30
N ASN A 268 32.21 7.71 -5.19
CA ASN A 268 32.04 7.84 -6.63
C ASN A 268 31.58 6.54 -7.35
N SER A 269 31.74 5.37 -6.74
CA SER A 269 31.15 4.09 -7.17
C SER A 269 29.82 3.77 -6.48
N LEU A 270 29.47 4.45 -5.37
CA LEU A 270 28.13 4.53 -4.77
C LEU A 270 27.19 5.42 -5.59
N LEU A 271 27.33 5.44 -6.92
CA LEU A 271 26.23 5.90 -7.74
C LEU A 271 25.14 4.85 -7.60
N ASP A 272 24.21 5.08 -6.67
CA ASP A 272 23.00 4.29 -6.46
C ASP A 272 22.38 3.99 -7.82
N THR A 273 22.75 2.83 -8.37
CA THR A 273 22.30 2.45 -9.69
C THR A 273 21.00 1.73 -9.45
N VAL A 274 19.94 2.52 -9.24
CA VAL A 274 18.60 1.96 -9.11
C VAL A 274 18.19 1.45 -10.47
N LEU A 275 18.15 0.13 -10.58
CA LEU A 275 17.67 -0.57 -11.76
C LEU A 275 16.18 -0.83 -11.58
N ALA A 276 15.39 -0.26 -12.47
CA ALA A 276 13.96 -0.54 -12.53
C ALA A 276 13.68 -1.46 -13.71
N GLN A 277 12.79 -2.43 -13.50
CA GLN A 277 12.20 -3.25 -14.54
C GLN A 277 10.69 -3.26 -14.37
N GLY A 278 9.96 -3.07 -15.47
CA GLY A 278 8.50 -3.02 -15.40
C GLY A 278 7.84 -3.41 -16.71
N LEU A 279 6.70 -4.09 -16.59
CA LEU A 279 5.72 -4.30 -17.66
C LEU A 279 4.65 -3.22 -17.53
N GLY A 280 4.33 -2.54 -18.62
CA GLY A 280 3.32 -1.48 -18.60
C GLY A 280 2.79 -1.12 -19.98
N ARG A 281 1.74 -0.29 -20.00
CA ARG A 281 1.10 0.17 -21.23
C ARG A 281 1.55 1.57 -21.59
N ILE A 282 1.96 1.80 -22.84
CA ILE A 282 2.31 3.13 -23.35
C ILE A 282 1.05 3.99 -23.39
N VAL A 283 1.08 5.14 -22.73
CA VAL A 283 -0.03 6.10 -22.72
C VAL A 283 0.30 7.38 -23.48
N GLU A 284 1.57 7.75 -23.56
CA GLU A 284 2.05 8.90 -24.33
C GLU A 284 3.41 8.56 -24.96
N TRP A 285 3.67 9.13 -26.13
CA TRP A 285 4.97 9.09 -26.82
C TRP A 285 5.27 10.49 -27.32
N PHE A 286 6.50 10.95 -27.12
CA PHE A 286 6.98 12.22 -27.65
C PHE A 286 8.50 12.20 -27.83
N VAL A 287 8.99 13.11 -28.67
CA VAL A 287 10.43 13.36 -28.82
C VAL A 287 10.80 14.53 -27.93
N GLN A 288 11.71 14.29 -26.98
CA GLN A 288 12.29 15.35 -26.16
C GLN A 288 13.46 15.97 -26.94
N ASP A 289 13.38 17.29 -27.17
CA ASP A 289 14.46 18.02 -27.79
C ASP A 289 15.71 17.97 -26.91
N PRO A 290 16.89 17.76 -27.51
CA PRO A 290 18.12 17.75 -26.74
C PRO A 290 18.49 19.18 -26.38
N ASP A 291 18.67 19.44 -25.09
CA ASP A 291 19.08 20.75 -24.55
C ASP A 291 20.41 21.28 -25.17
N GLN A 292 21.17 20.44 -25.88
CA GLN A 292 22.48 20.75 -26.47
C GLN A 292 22.67 20.34 -27.95
N GLY A 293 21.61 20.38 -28.77
CA GLY A 293 21.76 20.28 -30.24
C GLY A 293 22.13 18.88 -30.79
N GLY A 294 21.68 17.82 -30.12
CA GLY A 294 21.80 16.43 -30.58
C GLY A 294 20.60 15.92 -31.40
N TYR A 295 20.51 14.60 -31.57
CA TYR A 295 19.29 13.94 -32.02
C TYR A 295 18.26 13.93 -30.89
N GLY A 296 16.98 14.20 -31.21
CA GLY A 296 15.89 14.11 -30.25
C GLY A 296 15.84 12.76 -29.56
N GLN A 297 15.61 12.77 -28.24
CA GLN A 297 15.48 11.55 -27.45
C GLN A 297 14.01 11.13 -27.43
N GLU A 298 13.70 9.91 -27.86
CA GLU A 298 12.33 9.39 -27.75
C GLU A 298 12.02 9.10 -26.28
N VAL A 299 10.86 9.59 -25.82
CA VAL A 299 10.36 9.40 -24.47
C VAL A 299 8.96 8.82 -24.54
N ILE A 300 8.72 7.75 -23.80
CA ILE A 300 7.38 7.20 -23.60
C ILE A 300 6.97 7.37 -22.15
N LYS A 301 5.69 7.71 -21.95
CA LYS A 301 5.05 7.59 -20.64
C LYS A 301 4.34 6.25 -20.59
N VAL A 302 4.65 5.46 -19.59
CA VAL A 302 4.11 4.11 -19.41
C VAL A 302 3.30 4.08 -18.14
N LEU A 303 2.07 3.59 -18.26
CA LEU A 303 1.20 3.25 -17.15
C LEU A 303 1.58 1.87 -16.64
N HIS A 304 1.99 1.82 -15.38
CA HIS A 304 2.14 0.59 -14.61
C HIS A 304 0.93 0.41 -13.72
N ARG A 305 0.50 -0.84 -13.60
CA ARG A 305 -0.52 -1.24 -12.65
C ARG A 305 0.08 -2.24 -11.71
N TRP A 306 -0.01 -1.94 -10.44
CA TRP A 306 0.33 -2.88 -9.40
C TRP A 306 -0.95 -3.28 -8.67
N LEU A 307 -1.12 -4.58 -8.45
CA LEU A 307 -2.20 -5.05 -7.60
C LEU A 307 -1.76 -4.86 -6.17
N ASP A 308 -2.38 -3.88 -5.52
CA ASP A 308 -2.28 -3.70 -4.08
C ASP A 308 -3.00 -4.85 -3.42
N SER A 309 -2.24 -5.89 -3.05
CA SER A 309 -2.76 -7.12 -2.47
C SER A 309 -3.49 -6.87 -1.16
N GLU A 310 -3.18 -5.76 -0.47
CA GLU A 310 -3.79 -5.35 0.80
C GLU A 310 -5.12 -4.59 0.61
N HIS A 311 -5.34 -3.99 -0.56
CA HIS A 311 -6.52 -3.18 -0.84
C HIS A 311 -7.34 -3.71 -2.00
N SER A 312 -6.91 -4.83 -2.59
CA SER A 312 -7.51 -5.45 -3.76
C SER A 312 -7.75 -4.48 -4.92
N ARG A 313 -6.96 -3.40 -5.00
CA ARG A 313 -7.10 -2.33 -5.98
C ARG A 313 -5.90 -2.32 -6.89
N LEU A 314 -6.12 -1.89 -8.12
CA LEU A 314 -5.02 -1.55 -9.01
C LEU A 314 -4.55 -0.14 -8.65
N ILE A 315 -3.29 -0.05 -8.24
CA ILE A 315 -2.59 1.23 -8.14
C ILE A 315 -1.99 1.50 -9.51
N ASP A 316 -2.50 2.54 -10.13
CA ASP A 316 -2.00 3.07 -11.41
C ASP A 316 -0.91 4.12 -11.09
N PHE A 317 0.28 3.91 -11.62
CA PHE A 317 1.37 4.89 -11.55
C PHE A 317 2.13 4.99 -12.86
N TYR A 318 2.83 6.11 -13.07
CA TYR A 318 3.48 6.39 -14.35
C TYR A 318 4.99 6.42 -14.22
N ALA A 319 5.65 6.02 -15.31
CA ALA A 319 7.08 6.21 -15.50
C ALA A 319 7.37 6.75 -16.90
N TYR A 320 8.33 7.67 -16.99
CA TYR A 320 8.87 8.17 -18.24
C TYR A 320 10.11 7.36 -18.60
N TYR A 321 10.03 6.59 -19.68
CA TYR A 321 11.18 5.86 -20.22
C TYR A 321 11.82 6.67 -21.33
N ARG A 322 13.09 7.01 -21.15
CA ARG A 322 13.94 7.69 -22.13
C ARG A 322 14.69 6.65 -22.93
N LEU A 323 14.40 6.54 -24.22
CA LEU A 323 15.01 5.57 -25.12
C LEU A 323 16.15 6.21 -25.92
N ASN A 324 17.31 5.56 -25.92
CA ASN A 324 18.41 5.96 -26.78
C ASN A 324 18.09 5.60 -28.24
N PRO A 325 18.45 6.43 -29.25
CA PRO A 325 18.26 6.11 -30.67
C PRO A 325 18.78 4.73 -31.11
N ARG A 326 19.81 4.21 -30.45
CA ARG A 326 20.33 2.85 -30.70
C ARG A 326 19.35 1.76 -30.29
N ILE A 327 18.57 1.98 -29.24
CA ILE A 327 17.52 1.05 -28.79
C ILE A 327 16.34 1.15 -29.74
N THR A 328 15.92 2.36 -30.07
CA THR A 328 14.74 2.58 -30.91
C THR A 328 14.95 2.09 -32.34
N ALA A 329 16.18 2.18 -32.87
CA ALA A 329 16.58 1.59 -34.14
C ALA A 329 16.44 0.05 -34.20
N THR A 330 16.34 -0.63 -33.05
CA THR A 330 16.14 -2.09 -33.00
C THR A 330 14.67 -2.50 -32.84
N LEU A 331 13.77 -1.53 -32.64
CA LEU A 331 12.33 -1.77 -32.49
C LEU A 331 11.61 -1.73 -33.84
N THR A 332 10.47 -2.41 -33.95
CA THR A 332 9.59 -2.26 -35.11
C THR A 332 9.00 -0.84 -35.13
N GLY A 333 8.69 -0.31 -36.32
CA GLY A 333 8.29 1.10 -36.46
C GLY A 333 7.03 1.51 -35.67
N ASP A 334 6.21 0.55 -35.27
CA ASP A 334 4.98 0.74 -34.48
C ASP A 334 5.15 0.33 -33.01
N ALA A 335 6.34 -0.09 -32.58
CA ALA A 335 6.57 -0.69 -31.28
C ALA A 335 6.25 0.27 -30.11
N LEU A 336 6.54 1.56 -30.29
CA LEU A 336 6.34 2.59 -29.27
C LEU A 336 4.98 3.28 -29.37
N SER A 337 4.04 2.74 -30.14
CA SER A 337 2.70 3.31 -30.29
C SER A 337 1.93 3.30 -28.98
N VAL A 338 1.15 4.36 -28.74
CA VAL A 338 0.22 4.45 -27.61
C VAL A 338 -0.74 3.26 -27.63
N GLY A 339 -0.92 2.63 -26.47
CA GLY A 339 -1.74 1.43 -26.29
C GLY A 339 -0.93 0.13 -26.26
N ASN A 340 0.29 0.10 -26.81
CA ASN A 340 1.13 -1.09 -26.76
C ASN A 340 1.57 -1.39 -25.32
N VAL A 341 1.75 -2.69 -25.03
CA VAL A 341 2.32 -3.15 -23.76
C VAL A 341 3.79 -3.48 -23.99
N ILE A 342 4.65 -2.96 -23.10
CA ILE A 342 6.10 -3.07 -23.20
C ILE A 342 6.71 -3.48 -21.86
N CYS A 343 7.76 -4.30 -21.92
CA CYS A 343 8.62 -4.59 -20.78
C CYS A 343 9.97 -3.90 -20.98
N LEU A 344 10.32 -2.98 -20.08
CA LEU A 344 11.56 -2.21 -20.15
C LEU A 344 12.35 -2.33 -18.86
N ARG A 345 13.68 -2.32 -19.01
CA ARG A 345 14.64 -2.23 -17.92
C ARG A 345 15.55 -1.03 -18.13
N GLY A 346 15.86 -0.31 -17.07
CA GLY A 346 16.71 0.87 -17.16
C GLY A 346 17.20 1.35 -15.82
N ASN A 347 18.03 2.38 -15.87
CA ASN A 347 18.45 3.10 -14.67
C ASN A 347 17.45 4.19 -14.34
N VAL A 348 17.09 4.33 -13.08
CA VAL A 348 16.36 5.51 -12.62
C VAL A 348 17.30 6.73 -12.71
N VAL A 349 16.83 7.78 -13.38
CA VAL A 349 17.57 9.03 -13.65
C VAL A 349 16.85 10.28 -13.17
N GLY A 350 15.64 10.15 -12.63
CA GLY A 350 15.01 11.19 -11.83
C GLY A 350 13.65 10.77 -11.28
N HIS A 351 13.07 11.62 -10.44
CA HIS A 351 11.67 11.54 -10.02
C HIS A 351 11.07 12.93 -10.16
N ASP A 352 9.95 13.01 -10.89
CA ASP A 352 9.15 14.22 -10.95
C ASP A 352 8.10 14.17 -9.85
N SER A 353 8.31 14.95 -8.79
CA SER A 353 7.40 15.02 -7.65
C SER A 353 6.03 15.61 -8.01
N LEU A 354 5.94 16.45 -9.05
CA LEU A 354 4.67 17.07 -9.45
C LEU A 354 3.76 16.07 -10.13
N SER A 355 4.31 15.24 -11.03
CA SER A 355 3.57 14.18 -11.71
C SER A 355 3.64 12.82 -11.00
N ASN A 356 4.38 12.73 -9.89
CA ASN A 356 4.70 11.52 -9.15
C ASN A 356 5.20 10.38 -10.07
N ALA A 357 6.07 10.73 -11.01
CA ALA A 357 6.52 9.81 -12.05
C ALA A 357 8.04 9.63 -12.03
N TRP A 358 8.47 8.38 -12.22
CA TRP A 358 9.89 8.03 -12.29
C TRP A 358 10.43 8.25 -13.70
N GLY A 359 11.59 8.90 -13.82
CA GLY A 359 12.35 8.99 -15.05
C GLY A 359 13.35 7.84 -15.14
N ILE A 360 13.27 7.02 -16.20
CA ILE A 360 14.08 5.82 -16.39
C ILE A 360 14.81 5.91 -17.73
N GLU A 361 16.13 5.80 -17.72
CA GLU A 361 16.94 5.67 -18.93
C GLU A 361 17.09 4.19 -19.30
N VAL A 362 16.48 3.80 -20.42
CA VAL A 362 16.42 2.41 -20.87
C VAL A 362 17.81 1.90 -21.23
N ARG A 363 18.15 0.69 -20.79
CA ARG A 363 19.40 0.02 -21.14
C ARG A 363 19.15 -1.22 -22.01
N PRO A 364 20.06 -1.55 -22.95
CA PRO A 364 20.00 -2.83 -23.66
C PRO A 364 20.13 -3.99 -22.66
N LEU A 365 19.25 -4.99 -22.78
CA LEU A 365 19.32 -6.20 -21.97
C LEU A 365 20.58 -7.00 -22.36
N LYS A 366 21.55 -7.09 -21.44
CA LYS A 366 22.59 -8.12 -21.50
C LYS A 366 22.02 -9.38 -20.84
N THR A 367 21.56 -10.36 -21.63
CA THR A 367 21.05 -11.65 -21.12
C THR A 367 22.11 -12.40 -20.29
N PRO A 368 21.73 -13.20 -19.25
CA PRO A 368 20.67 -14.23 -19.33
C PRO A 368 19.59 -14.25 -18.23
N SER A 369 18.47 -14.87 -18.63
CA SER A 369 17.35 -15.45 -17.85
C SER A 369 16.14 -14.55 -17.46
N THR A 370 14.97 -15.20 -17.59
CA THR A 370 13.55 -14.88 -17.30
C THR A 370 12.79 -13.80 -18.08
N CYS A 371 13.42 -12.80 -18.71
CA CYS A 371 12.73 -11.97 -19.70
C CYS A 371 13.33 -12.17 -21.09
N SER A 372 12.63 -12.95 -21.92
CA SER A 372 12.97 -13.18 -23.32
C SER A 372 12.78 -11.88 -24.13
N GLY A 373 13.77 -11.00 -24.13
CA GLY A 373 13.83 -9.82 -25.01
C GLY A 373 12.90 -8.67 -24.64
N LEU A 374 13.06 -7.56 -25.36
CA LEU A 374 12.17 -6.41 -25.36
C LEU A 374 10.86 -6.86 -26.03
N ILE A 375 9.95 -7.46 -25.26
CA ILE A 375 8.67 -7.95 -25.79
C ILE A 375 7.75 -6.73 -25.95
N VAL A 376 7.59 -6.31 -27.20
CA VAL A 376 6.51 -5.42 -27.59
C VAL A 376 5.40 -6.32 -28.12
N SER A 377 4.34 -6.49 -27.32
CA SER A 377 3.17 -7.23 -27.76
C SER A 377 2.08 -6.23 -28.16
N GLN A 378 1.66 -6.29 -29.43
CA GLN A 378 0.42 -5.66 -29.86
C GLN A 378 -0.74 -6.48 -29.32
N LEU A 379 -1.16 -6.19 -28.09
CA LEU A 379 -2.46 -6.62 -27.61
C LEU A 379 -3.51 -5.71 -28.26
N GLN A 380 -3.96 -6.06 -29.47
CA GLN A 380 -5.33 -5.71 -29.86
C GLN A 380 -6.24 -6.24 -28.75
N THR A 381 -6.98 -5.35 -28.10
CA THR A 381 -7.76 -5.60 -26.88
C THR A 381 -8.57 -6.90 -26.97
N THR A 382 -8.01 -7.96 -26.39
CA THR A 382 -8.64 -9.26 -26.17
C THR A 382 -9.83 -9.17 -25.21
N GLU A 383 -10.08 -8.00 -24.60
CA GLU A 383 -11.30 -7.70 -23.84
C GLU A 383 -12.57 -7.89 -24.69
N VAL A 384 -12.53 -7.67 -26.01
CA VAL A 384 -13.69 -7.95 -26.89
C VAL A 384 -13.85 -9.45 -27.17
N GLN A 385 -12.77 -10.23 -27.27
CA GLN A 385 -12.84 -11.67 -27.53
C GLN A 385 -13.17 -12.49 -26.28
N MET A 386 -12.72 -12.08 -25.08
CA MET A 386 -13.15 -12.68 -23.81
C MET A 386 -14.61 -12.33 -23.50
N ALA A 387 -15.04 -11.07 -23.72
CA ALA A 387 -16.44 -10.69 -23.57
C ALA A 387 -17.37 -11.41 -24.55
N GLN A 388 -16.93 -11.65 -25.80
CA GLN A 388 -17.69 -12.45 -26.77
C GLN A 388 -17.75 -13.94 -26.43
N ARG A 389 -16.67 -14.54 -25.88
CA ARG A 389 -16.70 -15.94 -25.40
C ARG A 389 -17.61 -16.13 -24.18
N ILE A 390 -17.64 -15.16 -23.26
CA ILE A 390 -18.55 -15.17 -22.10
C ILE A 390 -20.01 -14.92 -22.54
N ALA A 391 -20.24 -14.06 -23.53
CA ALA A 391 -21.58 -13.80 -24.08
C ALA A 391 -22.15 -14.99 -24.89
N VAL A 392 -21.30 -15.72 -25.63
CA VAL A 392 -21.71 -16.92 -26.38
C VAL A 392 -22.01 -18.10 -25.43
N CYS A 393 -21.23 -18.27 -24.34
CA CYS A 393 -21.53 -19.25 -23.30
C CYS A 393 -22.81 -18.95 -22.47
N ARG A 394 -23.21 -17.68 -22.33
CA ARG A 394 -24.48 -17.30 -21.66
C ARG A 394 -25.71 -17.52 -22.55
N ARG A 395 -25.59 -17.40 -23.88
CA ARG A 395 -26.70 -17.65 -24.82
C ARG A 395 -27.01 -19.13 -25.03
N SER A 396 -26.03 -20.03 -24.94
CA SER A 396 -26.24 -21.48 -25.06
C SER A 396 -26.93 -22.08 -23.82
N ARG A 397 -26.65 -21.59 -22.61
CA ARG A 397 -27.32 -22.07 -21.37
C ARG A 397 -28.75 -21.57 -21.17
N CYS A 398 -29.20 -20.54 -21.87
CA CYS A 398 -30.59 -20.07 -21.78
C CYS A 398 -31.56 -20.78 -22.74
N LYS A 399 -31.06 -21.59 -23.69
CA LYS A 399 -31.93 -22.33 -24.62
C LYS A 399 -32.38 -23.72 -24.12
N GLU A 400 -31.81 -24.23 -23.03
CA GLU A 400 -32.16 -25.57 -22.50
C GLU A 400 -33.20 -25.56 -21.37
N ARG A 401 -33.81 -24.42 -21.02
CA ARG A 401 -34.78 -24.33 -19.90
C ARG A 401 -36.24 -24.09 -20.27
N ASN A 402 -36.61 -24.11 -21.54
CA ASN A 402 -38.01 -24.03 -21.96
C ASN A 402 -38.46 -25.32 -22.68
N ASN A 403 -38.72 -26.37 -21.89
CA ASN A 403 -39.68 -27.40 -22.29
C ASN A 403 -40.97 -27.14 -21.49
N PRO A 404 -42.12 -26.87 -22.14
CA PRO A 404 -43.38 -26.74 -21.45
C PRO A 404 -43.88 -28.13 -21.03
N ILE A 405 -44.30 -28.21 -19.77
CA ILE A 405 -45.08 -29.32 -19.24
C ILE A 405 -46.41 -29.33 -19.99
N ALA A 406 -46.67 -30.38 -20.75
CA ALA A 406 -47.97 -30.64 -21.37
C ALA A 406 -48.90 -31.32 -20.36
N MET A 407 -50.13 -30.80 -20.26
CA MET A 407 -51.32 -31.55 -19.84
C MET A 407 -51.80 -32.42 -21.01
#